data_AF-A0A428T7P3-F1
#
_entry.id   AF-A0A428T7P3-F1
#
_cell.length_a   1.000
_cell.length_b   1.000
_cell.length_c   1.000
_cell.angle_alpha   90.00
_cell.angle_beta   90.00
_cell.angle_gamma   90.00
#
_symmetry.space_group_name_H-M   'P 1'
#
loop_
_entity.id
_entity.type
_entity.pdbx_description
1 polymer ?
#
loop_
_entity_poly.entity_id
_entity_poly.type
_entity_poly.pdbx_seq_one_letter_code
_entity_poly.pdbx_strand_id
1 'polypeptide(L)'
;MSAKWFKDETSERPGPRVMIFNQQGRSEAVDFLDSVFKATKRDGKPAFDHVIFCTNVTYAASGYKRDFVNRQYDPAEIDKMTVQHRFAEKWSSLDPEADVKVMPTIEQSIDFARHVGEGLPEGETVQALITGSLHLVGGALGILEKADAL
;
A
#
# COMPACT_ATOMS: atom_id res chain seq x y z
N MET A 1 -13.86 -0.77 -9.72
CA MET A 1 -12.88 -0.50 -8.64
C MET A 1 -11.51 -0.97 -9.08
N SER A 2 -10.45 -0.22 -8.77
CA SER A 2 -9.05 -0.58 -9.10
C SER A 2 -8.66 -1.98 -8.64
N ALA A 3 -9.16 -2.42 -7.48
CA ALA A 3 -8.94 -3.75 -6.93
C ALA A 3 -9.40 -4.90 -7.86
N LYS A 4 -10.57 -4.74 -8.52
CA LYS A 4 -11.07 -5.76 -9.47
C LYS A 4 -10.18 -5.81 -10.72
N TRP A 5 -9.87 -4.65 -11.29
CA TRP A 5 -8.95 -4.55 -12.43
C TRP A 5 -7.60 -5.20 -12.11
N PHE A 6 -7.02 -4.90 -10.94
CA PHE A 6 -5.75 -5.49 -10.52
C PHE A 6 -5.82 -7.01 -10.42
N LYS A 7 -6.90 -7.57 -9.84
CA LYS A 7 -7.09 -9.03 -9.79
C LYS A 7 -7.06 -9.64 -11.18
N ASP A 8 -7.76 -9.03 -12.13
CA ASP A 8 -7.92 -9.53 -13.49
C ASP A 8 -6.56 -9.47 -14.23
N GLU A 9 -5.85 -8.34 -14.19
CA GLU A 9 -4.52 -8.16 -14.83
C GLU A 9 -3.41 -9.05 -14.26
N THR A 10 -3.54 -9.47 -13.00
CA THR A 10 -2.52 -10.26 -12.30
C THR A 10 -2.91 -11.72 -12.14
N SER A 11 -3.98 -12.17 -12.80
CA SER A 11 -4.52 -13.53 -12.66
C SER A 11 -3.56 -14.60 -13.19
N GLU A 12 -2.85 -14.30 -14.28
CA GLU A 12 -1.89 -15.20 -14.94
C GLU A 12 -0.42 -14.83 -14.68
N ARG A 13 -0.17 -13.80 -13.87
CA ARG A 13 1.19 -13.33 -13.58
C ARG A 13 1.74 -14.04 -12.33
N PRO A 14 2.84 -14.79 -12.45
CA PRO A 14 3.46 -15.43 -11.30
C PRO A 14 4.26 -14.42 -10.47
N GLY A 15 4.43 -14.72 -9.19
CA GLY A 15 5.07 -13.85 -8.21
C GLY A 15 4.12 -13.29 -7.14
N PRO A 16 4.68 -12.62 -6.12
CA PRO A 16 3.94 -12.11 -4.99
C PRO A 16 3.11 -10.86 -5.34
N ARG A 17 1.94 -10.75 -4.73
CA ARG A 17 1.06 -9.56 -4.78
C ARG A 17 1.32 -8.68 -3.58
N VAL A 18 1.59 -7.40 -3.82
CA VAL A 18 1.82 -6.40 -2.76
C VAL A 18 0.75 -5.31 -2.84
N MET A 19 0.10 -4.98 -1.72
CA MET A 19 -0.76 -3.80 -1.62
C MET A 19 -0.05 -2.72 -0.82
N ILE A 20 -0.02 -1.49 -1.32
CA ILE A 20 0.34 -0.29 -0.57
C ILE A 20 -0.90 0.58 -0.45
N PHE A 21 -1.33 0.82 0.78
CA PHE A 21 -2.58 1.50 1.08
C PHE A 21 -2.38 2.66 2.05
N ASN A 22 -3.05 3.78 1.76
CA ASN A 22 -3.28 4.83 2.72
C ASN A 22 -4.56 5.59 2.39
N GLN A 23 -5.32 5.91 3.42
CA GLN A 23 -6.50 6.76 3.33
C GLN A 23 -6.54 7.70 4.53
N GLN A 24 -6.71 8.99 4.26
CA GLN A 24 -6.93 10.03 5.28
C GLN A 24 -8.43 10.32 5.34
N GLY A 25 -9.12 9.78 6.34
CA GLY A 25 -10.58 9.89 6.47
C GLY A 25 -11.09 9.15 7.72
N ARG A 26 -12.33 9.44 8.11
CA ARG A 26 -13.02 8.84 9.27
C ARG A 26 -13.24 7.33 9.06
N SER A 27 -13.84 6.68 10.06
CA SER A 27 -14.04 5.23 10.23
C SER A 27 -14.48 4.46 8.98
N GLU A 28 -15.14 5.08 8.01
CA GLU A 28 -15.57 4.44 6.76
C GLU A 28 -14.42 3.96 5.86
N ALA A 29 -13.19 4.43 6.07
CA ALA A 29 -12.01 3.93 5.35
C ALA A 29 -11.72 2.45 5.64
N VAL A 30 -12.17 1.94 6.79
CA VAL A 30 -12.07 0.52 7.15
C VAL A 30 -12.98 -0.33 6.26
N ASP A 31 -14.18 0.17 5.92
CA ASP A 31 -15.14 -0.53 5.05
C ASP A 31 -14.63 -0.64 3.59
N PHE A 32 -13.73 0.27 3.19
CA PHE A 32 -13.08 0.17 1.90
C PHE A 32 -12.17 -1.07 1.82
N LEU A 33 -11.52 -1.46 2.91
CA LEU A 33 -10.67 -2.66 2.96
C LEU A 33 -11.48 -3.94 2.74
N ASP A 34 -12.70 -4.05 3.30
CA ASP A 34 -13.60 -5.18 3.02
C ASP A 34 -13.91 -5.30 1.52
N SER A 35 -14.14 -4.16 0.86
CA SER A 35 -14.45 -4.12 -0.57
C SER A 35 -13.23 -4.50 -1.43
N VAL A 36 -12.03 -4.03 -1.05
CA VAL A 36 -10.79 -4.41 -1.72
C VAL A 36 -10.54 -5.91 -1.55
N PHE A 37 -10.57 -6.43 -0.32
CA PHE A 37 -10.36 -7.85 -0.02
C PHE A 37 -11.33 -8.75 -0.80
N LYS A 38 -12.64 -8.45 -0.78
CA LYS A 38 -13.64 -9.20 -1.54
C LYS A 38 -13.35 -9.21 -3.04
N ALA A 39 -12.86 -8.09 -3.59
CA ALA A 39 -12.53 -7.97 -5.00
C ALA A 39 -11.24 -8.71 -5.39
N THR A 40 -10.27 -8.86 -4.46
CA THR A 40 -8.94 -9.41 -4.76
C THR A 40 -8.69 -10.81 -4.20
N LYS A 41 -9.63 -11.37 -3.43
CA LYS A 41 -9.53 -12.71 -2.84
C LYS A 41 -9.12 -13.77 -3.88
N ARG A 42 -8.19 -14.63 -3.46
CA ARG A 42 -7.70 -15.83 -4.16
C ARG A 42 -8.09 -17.07 -3.37
N ASP A 43 -8.26 -18.20 -4.05
CA ASP A 43 -8.52 -19.47 -3.37
C ASP A 43 -7.21 -20.09 -2.88
N GLY A 44 -7.16 -20.47 -1.61
CA GLY A 44 -5.99 -21.12 -0.98
C GLY A 44 -4.72 -20.27 -0.88
N LYS A 45 -4.84 -18.95 -1.05
CA LYS A 45 -3.76 -17.96 -0.93
C LYS A 45 -4.33 -16.65 -0.37
N PRO A 46 -3.53 -15.81 0.32
CA PRO A 46 -3.99 -14.49 0.74
C PRO A 46 -4.36 -13.65 -0.49
N ALA A 47 -5.20 -12.63 -0.34
CA ALA A 47 -5.55 -11.71 -1.43
C ALA A 47 -4.32 -10.94 -1.94
N PHE A 48 -3.43 -10.58 -1.01
CA PHE A 48 -2.11 -10.04 -1.24
C PHE A 48 -1.13 -10.73 -0.29
N ASP A 49 0.04 -11.12 -0.80
CA ASP A 49 1.08 -11.78 0.00
C ASP A 49 1.68 -10.79 1.02
N HIS A 50 1.83 -9.52 0.64
CA HIS A 50 2.20 -8.44 1.56
C HIS A 50 1.22 -7.27 1.48
N VAL A 51 0.89 -6.69 2.63
CA VAL A 51 0.00 -5.52 2.73
C VAL A 51 0.63 -4.45 3.60
N ILE A 52 0.80 -3.26 3.03
CA ILE A 52 1.55 -2.17 3.63
C ILE A 52 0.62 -0.99 3.83
N PHE A 53 0.44 -0.57 5.07
CA PHE A 53 -0.26 0.64 5.44
C PHE A 53 0.75 1.74 5.73
N CYS A 54 0.68 2.84 4.99
CA CYS A 54 1.65 3.93 5.13
C CYS A 54 1.00 5.29 5.41
N THR A 55 1.81 6.29 5.71
CA THR A 55 1.34 7.68 5.82
C THR A 55 1.41 8.41 4.46
N ASN A 56 1.03 9.69 4.42
CA ASN A 56 1.23 10.55 3.24
C ASN A 56 2.63 11.20 3.17
N VAL A 57 3.53 10.88 4.10
CA VAL A 57 4.92 11.36 4.05
C VAL A 57 5.60 10.70 2.84
N THR A 58 6.02 11.52 1.88
CA THR A 58 6.53 11.04 0.60
C THR A 58 7.92 10.43 0.72
N TYR A 59 8.90 11.21 1.19
CA TYR A 59 10.30 10.81 1.28
C TYR A 59 10.73 10.66 2.73
N ALA A 60 11.55 9.65 3.04
CA ALA A 60 12.07 9.42 4.38
C ALA A 60 12.99 10.55 4.87
N ALA A 61 13.86 11.07 3.98
CA ALA A 61 14.85 12.08 4.34
C ALA A 61 14.30 13.52 4.35
N SER A 62 13.42 13.87 3.41
CA SER A 62 12.95 15.26 3.22
C SER A 62 11.49 15.50 3.65
N GLY A 63 10.78 14.46 4.08
CA GLY A 63 9.38 14.54 4.49
C GLY A 63 8.41 14.71 3.31
N TYR A 64 7.37 15.54 3.51
CA TYR A 64 6.33 15.78 2.51
C TYR A 64 6.86 16.55 1.28
N LYS A 65 6.34 16.23 0.09
CA LYS A 65 6.32 17.22 -1.00
C LYS A 65 5.45 18.40 -0.55
N ARG A 66 5.93 19.63 -0.71
CA ARG A 66 5.28 20.87 -0.19
C ARG A 66 3.79 20.97 -0.54
N ASP A 67 3.36 20.39 -1.66
CA ASP A 67 1.97 20.41 -2.15
C ASP A 67 1.01 19.48 -1.39
N PHE A 68 1.51 18.60 -0.51
CA PHE A 68 0.73 17.54 0.14
C PHE A 68 0.64 17.64 1.67
N VAL A 69 0.97 18.80 2.26
CA VAL A 69 0.87 19.01 3.73
C VAL A 69 -0.60 19.18 4.12
N ASN A 70 -1.21 18.11 4.65
CA ASN A 70 -2.57 18.17 5.18
C ASN A 70 -2.56 18.62 6.65
N ARG A 71 -3.01 19.84 6.93
CA ARG A 71 -3.06 20.43 8.29
C ARG A 71 -4.31 20.02 9.11
N GLN A 72 -5.18 19.16 8.57
CA GLN A 72 -6.45 18.82 9.21
C GLN A 72 -6.35 17.74 10.30
N TYR A 73 -5.22 17.03 10.42
CA TYR A 73 -5.06 15.88 11.32
C TYR A 73 -4.11 16.18 12.48
N ASP A 74 -4.34 15.55 13.62
CA ASP A 74 -3.48 15.67 14.81
C ASP A 74 -2.07 15.16 14.50
N PRO A 75 -1.03 16.00 14.60
CA PRO A 75 0.35 15.60 14.40
C PRO A 75 0.77 14.39 15.26
N ALA A 76 0.22 14.25 16.47
CA ALA A 76 0.55 13.14 17.38
C ALA A 76 -0.05 11.81 16.92
N GLU A 77 -1.20 11.81 16.26
CA GLU A 77 -1.79 10.59 15.68
C GLU A 77 -1.07 10.16 14.40
N ILE A 78 -0.55 11.11 13.63
CA ILE A 78 0.30 10.85 12.47
C ILE A 78 1.64 10.25 12.93
N ASP A 79 2.27 10.84 13.93
CA ASP A 79 3.53 10.37 14.50
C ASP A 79 3.43 8.94 15.03
N LYS A 80 2.29 8.61 15.67
CA LYS A 80 1.98 7.26 16.17
C LYS A 80 1.42 6.31 15.10
N MET A 81 1.18 6.78 13.87
CA MET A 81 0.59 5.98 12.79
C MET A 81 -0.71 5.25 13.20
N THR A 82 -1.51 5.84 14.08
CA THR A 82 -2.66 5.17 14.74
C THR A 82 -3.67 4.65 13.71
N VAL A 83 -3.93 5.40 12.65
CA VAL A 83 -4.84 5.01 11.57
C VAL A 83 -4.29 3.81 10.80
N GLN A 84 -3.00 3.81 10.49
CA GLN A 84 -2.33 2.72 9.77
C GLN A 84 -2.36 1.43 10.60
N HIS A 85 -2.14 1.52 11.91
CA HIS A 85 -2.27 0.37 12.81
C HIS A 85 -3.71 -0.20 12.83
N ARG A 86 -4.74 0.66 12.84
CA ARG A 86 -6.13 0.22 12.75
C ARG A 86 -6.44 -0.48 11.42
N PHE A 87 -5.89 0.00 10.31
CA PHE A 87 -6.02 -0.69 9.01
C PHE A 87 -5.30 -2.04 9.02
N ALA A 88 -4.11 -2.11 9.64
CA ALA A 88 -3.35 -3.34 9.77
C ALA A 88 -4.12 -4.41 10.57
N GLU A 89 -4.71 -4.03 11.70
CA GLU A 89 -5.56 -4.92 12.51
C GLU A 89 -6.78 -5.41 11.71
N LYS A 90 -7.47 -4.50 11.00
CA LYS A 90 -8.60 -4.87 10.15
C LYS A 90 -8.19 -5.85 9.06
N TRP A 91 -7.12 -5.58 8.31
CA TRP A 91 -6.69 -6.48 7.24
C TRP A 91 -6.29 -7.85 7.79
N SER A 92 -5.54 -7.89 8.89
CA SER A 92 -5.14 -9.13 9.55
C SER A 92 -6.35 -9.97 9.99
N SER A 93 -7.47 -9.33 10.35
CA SER A 93 -8.72 -10.03 10.65
C SER A 93 -9.43 -10.59 9.42
N LEU A 94 -9.28 -9.94 8.26
CA LEU A 94 -9.90 -10.35 7.00
C LEU A 94 -9.09 -11.45 6.30
N ASP A 95 -7.76 -11.35 6.37
CA ASP A 95 -6.81 -12.19 5.66
C ASP A 95 -5.61 -12.53 6.56
N PRO A 96 -5.76 -13.52 7.46
CA PRO A 96 -4.74 -13.86 8.45
C PRO A 96 -3.44 -14.42 7.86
N GLU A 97 -3.45 -14.84 6.59
CA GLU A 97 -2.28 -15.38 5.89
C GLU A 97 -1.43 -14.29 5.24
N ALA A 98 -1.95 -13.06 5.14
CA ALA A 98 -1.22 -11.93 4.57
C ALA A 98 -0.15 -11.41 5.54
N ASP A 99 1.02 -11.06 5.02
CA ASP A 99 2.06 -10.39 5.78
C ASP A 99 1.80 -8.88 5.84
N VAL A 100 1.27 -8.42 6.98
CA VAL A 100 0.81 -7.04 7.17
C VAL A 100 1.88 -6.16 7.82
N LYS A 101 2.13 -4.99 7.25
CA LYS A 101 3.15 -4.03 7.67
C LYS A 101 2.60 -2.62 7.78
N VAL A 102 3.15 -1.85 8.73
CA VAL A 102 2.94 -0.40 8.83
C VAL A 102 4.28 0.28 8.54
N MET A 103 4.28 1.25 7.63
CA MET A 103 5.49 1.98 7.22
C MET A 103 5.32 3.49 7.32
N PRO A 104 6.35 4.23 7.76
CA PRO A 104 6.19 5.66 7.98
C PRO A 104 6.04 6.46 6.69
N THR A 105 6.59 5.98 5.56
CA THR A 105 6.63 6.75 4.31
C THR A 105 6.22 5.95 3.07
N ILE A 106 5.83 6.68 2.03
CA ILE A 106 5.52 6.12 0.71
C ILE A 106 6.79 5.49 0.11
N GLU A 107 7.92 6.19 0.18
CA GLU A 107 9.22 5.70 -0.30
C GLU A 107 9.61 4.35 0.32
N GLN A 108 9.57 4.22 1.64
CA GLN A 108 9.89 2.95 2.30
C GLN A 108 8.93 1.83 1.90
N SER A 109 7.66 2.16 1.65
CA SER A 109 6.66 1.18 1.20
C SER A 109 6.97 0.66 -0.20
N ILE A 110 7.39 1.55 -1.10
CA ILE A 110 7.81 1.19 -2.47
C ILE A 110 9.12 0.40 -2.43
N ASP A 111 10.09 0.82 -1.63
CA ASP A 111 11.37 0.14 -1.50
C ASP A 111 11.20 -1.27 -0.92
N PHE A 112 10.29 -1.45 0.04
CA PHE A 112 9.93 -2.79 0.50
C PHE A 112 9.32 -3.63 -0.63
N ALA A 113 8.41 -3.08 -1.43
CA ALA A 113 7.83 -3.81 -2.56
C ALA A 113 8.90 -4.19 -3.61
N ARG A 114 9.91 -3.34 -3.83
CA ARG A 114 11.08 -3.66 -4.67
C ARG A 114 11.92 -4.78 -4.06
N HIS A 115 12.19 -4.71 -2.76
CA HIS A 115 12.96 -5.72 -2.05
C HIS A 115 12.29 -7.10 -2.05
N VAL A 116 10.95 -7.16 -1.99
CA VAL A 116 10.19 -8.42 -2.17
C VAL A 116 10.45 -9.05 -3.55
N GLY A 117 10.80 -8.25 -4.55
CA GLY A 117 11.15 -8.72 -5.89
C GLY A 117 12.59 -9.20 -6.03
N GLU A 118 13.46 -8.91 -5.07
CA GLU A 118 14.85 -9.32 -5.11
C GLU A 118 14.97 -10.84 -4.92
N GLY A 119 15.64 -11.51 -5.85
CA GLY A 119 15.85 -12.96 -5.77
C GLY A 119 14.63 -13.81 -6.14
N LEU A 120 13.59 -13.22 -6.74
CA LEU A 120 12.51 -14.00 -7.33
C LEU A 120 13.04 -14.90 -8.47
N PRO A 121 12.45 -16.10 -8.66
CA PRO A 121 12.78 -16.95 -9.79
C PRO A 121 12.60 -16.25 -11.14
N GLU A 122 13.33 -16.71 -12.16
CA GLU A 122 13.18 -16.19 -13.52
C GLU A 122 11.71 -16.32 -13.99
N GLY A 123 11.15 -15.22 -14.49
CA GLY A 123 9.75 -15.14 -14.93
C GLY A 123 8.76 -14.70 -13.85
N GLU A 124 9.15 -14.64 -12.57
CA GLU A 124 8.33 -14.09 -11.50
C GLU A 124 8.60 -12.60 -11.28
N THR A 125 7.53 -11.82 -11.04
CA THR A 125 7.66 -10.40 -10.74
C THR A 125 6.64 -9.98 -9.69
N VAL A 126 7.00 -8.98 -8.88
CA VAL A 126 6.07 -8.38 -7.92
C VAL A 126 4.93 -7.70 -8.66
N GLN A 127 3.71 -8.04 -8.29
CA GLN A 127 2.52 -7.31 -8.74
C GLN A 127 2.08 -6.36 -7.64
N ALA A 128 2.31 -5.06 -7.81
CA ALA A 128 2.01 -4.06 -6.79
C ALA A 128 0.74 -3.25 -7.10
N LEU A 129 -0.14 -3.09 -6.11
CA LEU A 129 -1.29 -2.18 -6.15
C LEU A 129 -1.09 -1.05 -5.14
N ILE A 130 -0.91 0.18 -5.62
CA ILE A 130 -0.87 1.38 -4.79
C ILE A 130 -2.23 2.08 -4.89
N THR A 131 -2.98 2.17 -3.79
CA THR A 131 -4.38 2.65 -3.81
C THR A 131 -4.82 3.25 -2.47
N GLY A 132 -6.04 3.81 -2.42
CA GLY A 132 -6.68 4.33 -1.19
C GLY A 132 -6.82 5.84 -1.13
N SER A 133 -5.89 6.60 -1.71
CA SER A 133 -6.05 8.06 -1.82
C SER A 133 -5.23 8.66 -2.97
N LEU A 134 -5.68 9.81 -3.47
CA LEU A 134 -4.97 10.56 -4.51
C LEU A 134 -3.59 11.06 -4.03
N HIS A 135 -3.46 11.39 -2.73
CA HIS A 135 -2.20 11.83 -2.14
C HIS A 135 -1.14 10.72 -2.17
N LEU A 136 -1.51 9.50 -1.80
CA LEU A 136 -0.62 8.34 -1.89
C LEU A 136 -0.20 8.07 -3.33
N VAL A 137 -1.17 7.98 -4.25
CA VAL A 137 -0.89 7.70 -5.66
C VAL A 137 -0.02 8.79 -6.29
N GLY A 138 -0.32 10.07 -6.03
CA GLY A 138 0.49 11.20 -6.52
C GLY A 138 1.90 11.23 -5.91
N GLY A 139 2.05 10.89 -4.62
CA GLY A 139 3.36 10.76 -3.98
C GLY A 139 4.18 9.62 -4.56
N ALA A 140 3.56 8.46 -4.80
CA ALA A 140 4.19 7.31 -5.42
C ALA A 140 4.66 7.60 -6.86
N LEU A 141 3.81 8.23 -7.68
CA LEU A 141 4.18 8.66 -9.04
C LEU A 141 5.42 9.57 -9.02
N GLY A 142 5.47 10.54 -8.11
CA GLY A 142 6.62 11.43 -7.98
C GLY A 142 7.92 10.74 -7.53
N ILE A 143 7.86 9.56 -6.93
CA ILE A 143 9.03 8.73 -6.62
C ILE A 143 9.43 7.90 -7.84
N LEU A 144 8.45 7.27 -8.49
CA LEU A 144 8.67 6.38 -9.64
C LEU A 144 9.21 7.15 -10.86
N GLU A 145 8.64 8.32 -11.18
CA GLU A 145 9.10 9.17 -12.29
C GLU A 145 10.54 9.68 -12.09
N LYS A 146 10.98 9.89 -10.84
CA LYS A 146 12.37 10.28 -10.56
C LYS A 146 13.34 9.11 -10.66
N ALA A 147 12.88 7.89 -10.37
CA ALA A 147 13.70 6.70 -10.52
C ALA A 147 14.01 6.42 -12.00
N ASP A 148 13.06 6.71 -12.91
CA ASP A 148 13.23 6.54 -14.35
C ASP A 148 14.07 7.65 -15.01
N ALA A 149 14.34 8.75 -14.29
CA ALA A 149 15.09 9.91 -14.79
C ALA A 149 16.59 9.90 -14.41
N LEU A 150 17.07 8.86 -13.75
CA LEU A 150 18.46 8.63 -13.31
C LEU A 150 19.07 7.43 -14.03
#